data_AF-A0A4S8HYB1-F1
#
_entry.id   AF-A0A4S8HYB1-F1
#
_cell.length_a   1.000
_cell.length_b   1.000
_cell.length_c   1.000
_cell.angle_alpha   90.00
_cell.angle_beta   90.00
_cell.angle_gamma   90.00
#
_symmetry.space_group_name_H-M   'P 1'
#
loop_
_entity.id
_entity.type
_entity.pdbx_description
1 polymer ?
#
loop_
_entity_poly.entity_id
_entity_poly.type
_entity_poly.pdbx_seq_one_letter_code
_entity_poly.pdbx_strand_id
1 'polypeptide(L)' 'MTLNSGLKGNWNDQKLKLKKKFPALTDKDLFFEIGRKNEMLANLQVKLGKTKEEWQQILESL' A
#
# COMPACT_ATOMS: atom_id res chain seq x y z
N MET A 1 24.09 -4.97 -20.57
CA MET A 1 22.66 -4.76 -20.91
C MET A 1 21.95 -4.36 -19.64
N THR A 2 21.30 -3.20 -19.65
CA THR A 2 20.82 -2.49 -18.46
C THR A 2 19.75 -3.28 -17.71
N LEU A 3 20.10 -3.79 -16.53
CA LEU A 3 19.12 -4.27 -15.55
C LEU A 3 18.38 -3.04 -15.03
N ASN A 4 17.24 -2.78 -15.66
CA ASN A 4 16.35 -1.67 -15.40
C ASN A 4 16.04 -1.62 -13.89
N SER A 5 16.30 -0.47 -13.28
CA SER A 5 16.36 -0.25 -11.84
C SER A 5 15.10 -0.75 -11.13
N GLY A 6 15.29 -1.72 -10.24
CA GLY A 6 14.25 -2.33 -9.42
C GLY A 6 13.63 -1.37 -8.39
N LEU A 7 12.49 -1.80 -7.85
CA LEU A 7 11.91 -1.36 -6.58
C LEU A 7 11.19 0.01 -6.54
N LYS A 8 10.62 0.47 -7.65
CA LYS A 8 9.40 1.29 -7.58
C LYS A 8 8.21 0.46 -8.05
N GLY A 9 7.80 -0.50 -7.21
CA GLY A 9 6.55 -1.22 -7.42
C GLY A 9 5.45 -0.19 -7.70
N ASN A 10 4.85 -0.27 -8.89
CA ASN A 10 3.83 0.69 -9.33
C ASN A 10 2.74 0.71 -8.26
N TRP A 11 2.46 1.89 -7.68
CA TRP A 11 1.45 2.00 -6.62
C TRP A 11 0.11 1.40 -7.07
N ASN A 12 -0.20 1.49 -8.37
CA ASN A 12 -1.40 0.88 -8.95
C ASN A 12 -1.45 -0.64 -8.75
N ASP A 13 -0.32 -1.35 -8.83
CA ASP A 13 -0.26 -2.79 -8.59
C ASP A 13 -0.43 -3.13 -7.09
N GLN A 14 0.27 -2.38 -6.22
CA GLN A 14 0.13 -2.49 -4.77
C GLN A 14 -1.32 -2.24 -4.34
N LYS A 15 -1.96 -1.22 -4.93
CA LYS A 15 -3.38 -0.89 -4.73
C LYS A 15 -4.28 -2.06 -5.10
N LEU A 16 -4.08 -2.69 -6.26
CA LEU A 16 -4.87 -3.85 -6.68
C LEU A 16 -4.71 -5.04 -5.72
N LYS A 17 -3.49 -5.32 -5.27
CA LYS A 17 -3.22 -6.38 -4.29
C LYS A 17 -3.85 -6.08 -2.93
N LEU A 18 -3.76 -4.84 -2.45
CA LEU A 18 -4.41 -4.40 -1.22
C LEU A 18 -5.93 -4.54 -1.29
N LYS A 19 -6.58 -4.14 -2.39
CA LYS A 19 -8.03 -4.34 -2.57
C LYS A 19 -8.44 -5.81 -2.59
N LYS A 20 -7.63 -6.68 -3.21
CA LYS A 20 -7.87 -8.13 -3.19
C LYS A 20 -7.73 -8.73 -1.80
N LYS A 21 -6.72 -8.31 -1.04
CA LYS A 21 -6.45 -8.81 0.32
C LYS A 21 -7.42 -8.24 1.36
N PHE A 22 -7.86 -7.00 1.18
CA PHE A 22 -8.73 -6.28 2.09
C PHE A 22 -9.95 -5.72 1.34
N PRO A 23 -11.06 -6.48 1.26
CA PRO A 23 -12.28 -6.03 0.60
C PRO A 23 -12.93 -4.81 1.28
N ALA A 24 -12.54 -4.50 2.52
CA ALA A 24 -12.94 -3.30 3.25
C ALA A 24 -12.28 -2.00 2.71
N LEU A 25 -11.22 -2.12 1.91
CA LEU A 25 -10.54 -0.97 1.31
C LEU A 25 -11.23 -0.54 0.03
N THR A 26 -11.53 0.75 -0.07
CA THR A 26 -12.10 1.35 -1.27
C THR A 26 -11.04 2.12 -2.05
N ASP A 27 -11.37 2.49 -3.29
CA ASP A 27 -10.49 3.33 -4.10
C ASP A 27 -10.17 4.67 -3.45
N LYS A 28 -11.09 5.20 -2.62
CA LYS A 28 -10.91 6.45 -1.87
C LYS A 28 -9.86 6.31 -0.77
N ASP A 29 -9.82 5.16 -0.10
CA ASP A 29 -8.85 4.88 0.96
C ASP A 29 -7.42 4.72 0.41
N LEU A 30 -7.32 4.31 -0.86
CA LEU A 30 -6.06 4.07 -1.57
C LEU A 30 -5.66 5.23 -2.49
N PHE A 31 -6.36 6.36 -2.36
CA PHE A 31 -6.07 7.60 -3.08
C PHE A 31 -5.27 8.54 -2.18
N PHE A 32 -4.23 9.15 -2.75
CA PHE A 32 -3.41 10.15 -2.08
C PHE A 32 -2.82 11.14 -3.07
N GLU A 33 -2.53 12.33 -2.59
CA GLU A 33 -1.78 13.35 -3.31
C GLU A 33 -0.28 13.04 -3.30
N ILE A 34 0.45 13.51 -4.31
CA ILE A 34 1.90 13.31 -4.42
C ILE A 34 2.58 13.74 -3.11
N GLY A 35 3.36 12.84 -2.51
CA GLY A 35 4.02 13.05 -1.21
C GLY A 35 3.24 12.57 0.02
N ARG A 36 1.93 12.35 -0.08
CA ARG A 36 1.07 11.91 1.05
C ARG A 36 0.88 10.39 1.16
N LYS A 37 1.69 9.60 0.46
CA LYS A 37 1.62 8.12 0.51
C LYS A 37 1.76 7.60 1.93
N ASN A 38 2.69 8.15 2.72
CA ASN A 38 2.94 7.71 4.09
C ASN A 38 1.74 7.95 5.02
N GLU A 39 1.07 9.10 4.89
CA GLU A 39 -0.14 9.41 5.66
C GLU A 39 -1.29 8.48 5.29
N MET A 40 -1.49 8.22 4.00
CA MET A 40 -2.49 7.24 3.57
C MET A 40 -2.19 5.84 4.13
N LEU A 41 -0.93 5.39 4.10
CA LEU A 41 -0.55 4.09 4.67
C LEU A 41 -0.83 4.03 6.19
N ALA A 42 -0.58 5.10 6.94
CA ALA A 42 -0.90 5.17 8.36
C ALA A 42 -2.42 5.11 8.62
N ASN A 43 -3.22 5.80 7.78
CA ASN A 43 -4.69 5.74 7.87
C ASN A 43 -5.22 4.33 7.56
N LEU A 44 -4.64 3.64 6.58
CA LEU A 44 -5.00 2.25 6.25
C LEU A 44 -4.69 1.31 7.42
N GLN A 45 -3.53 1.46 8.05
CA GLN A 45 -3.16 0.67 9.23
C GLN A 45 -4.23 0.81 10.33
N VAL A 46 -4.63 2.04 10.65
CA VAL A 46 -5.65 2.31 11.68
C VAL A 46 -7.02 1.76 11.26
N LYS A 47 -7.43 1.98 10.00
CA LYS A 47 -8.72 1.49 9.47
C LYS A 47 -8.83 -0.03 9.47
N LEU A 48 -7.73 -0.73 9.19
CA LEU A 48 -7.67 -2.19 9.22
C LEU A 48 -7.44 -2.75 10.62
N GLY A 49 -7.22 -1.90 11.63
CA GLY A 49 -6.96 -2.30 13.01
C GLY A 49 -5.68 -3.13 13.15
N LYS A 50 -4.65 -2.84 12.34
CA LYS A 50 -3.40 -3.61 12.30
C LYS A 50 -2.29 -2.97 13.13
N THR A 51 -1.47 -3.80 13.77
CA THR A 51 -0.25 -3.29 14.40
C THR A 51 0.72 -2.81 13.33
N LYS A 52 1.72 -2.04 13.76
CA LYS A 52 2.72 -1.49 12.85
C LYS A 52 3.51 -2.61 12.16
N GLU A 53 3.83 -3.66 12.91
CA GLU A 53 4.58 -4.83 12.46
C GLU A 53 3.78 -5.62 11.43
N GLU A 54 2.51 -5.92 11.72
CA GLU A 54 1.62 -6.60 10.76
C GLU A 54 1.48 -5.80 9.46
N TRP A 55 1.32 -4.47 9.59
CA TRP A 55 1.18 -3.58 8.44
C TRP A 55 2.44 -3.55 7.57
N GLN A 56 3.61 -3.47 8.18
CA GLN A 56 4.88 -3.54 7.46
C GLN A 56 5.03 -4.88 6.74
N GLN A 57 4.77 -6.00 7.40
CA GLN A 57 4.82 -7.33 6.78
C GLN A 57 3.85 -7.45 5.60
N ILE A 58 2.65 -6.87 5.72
CA ILE A 58 1.70 -6.81 4.60
C ILE A 58 2.34 -6.06 3.43
N LEU A 59 2.87 -4.86 3.64
CA LEU A 59 3.45 -4.04 2.57
C LEU A 59 4.69 -4.67 1.94
N GLU A 60 5.53 -5.34 2.72
CA GLU A 60 6.70 -6.09 2.23
C GLU A 60 6.29 -7.32 1.40
N SER A 61 5.11 -7.89 1.66
CA SER A 61 4.55 -9.02 0.89
C SER A 61 3.87 -8.63 -0.42
N LEU A 62 3.72 -7.32 -0.71
CA LEU A 62 3.03 -6.81 -1.91
C LEU A 62 3.94 -6.71 -3.12
#